data_AF-A0A3B8YUH1-F1
#
_entry.id   AF-A0A3B8YUH1-F1
#
_cell.length_a   1.000
_cell.length_b   1.000
_cell.length_c   1.000
_cell.angle_alpha   90.00
_cell.angle_beta   90.00
_cell.angle_gamma   90.00
#
_symmetry.space_group_name_H-M   'P 1'
#
loop_
_entity.id
_entity.type
_entity.pdbx_description
1 polymer ?
#
loop_
_entity_poly.entity_id
_entity_poly.type
_entity_poly.pdbx_seq_one_letter_code
_entity_poly.pdbx_strand_id
1 'polypeptide(L)'
;MQKKSDPTEDGPASSDFNYELPQDLIAQSPAAKRDGSRMMRVHRERAVRPEASLVRSLADYLEQGDLLVRNRTRVFPARLRGQRLPGGGAVEVLLLQASPDQGPDCWQALAKPLKRLRPEQKLSFSGGGSDGGTIEARVRAIRNGYLWLDFAPGTEVLACAERLGEIPLPPYIERPEGPTPEDRARYQTIYASDTGSVAAPTAGLHLTEAIFESLALKDVGVAEVVLHVGAATFLSGQPGRGSGTVEPETYFVPEET
;
A
#
# COMPACT_ATOMS: atom_id res chain seq x y z
N MET A 1 -38.30 -30.49 26.45
CA MET A 1 -38.16 -30.07 25.04
C MET A 1 -36.81 -29.36 24.89
N GLN A 2 -35.78 -30.11 24.49
CA GLN A 2 -34.49 -29.53 24.11
C GLN A 2 -34.66 -28.92 22.71
N LYS A 3 -34.53 -27.60 22.60
CA LYS A 3 -34.29 -26.96 21.30
C LYS A 3 -32.91 -27.42 20.85
N LYS A 4 -32.86 -28.25 19.81
CA LYS A 4 -31.66 -28.43 18.99
C LYS A 4 -31.32 -27.05 18.43
N SER A 5 -30.15 -26.53 18.79
CA SER A 5 -29.53 -25.40 18.11
C SER A 5 -29.21 -25.83 16.68
N ASP A 6 -29.62 -25.00 15.73
CA ASP A 6 -29.35 -25.16 14.30
C ASP A 6 -27.81 -25.04 14.07
N PRO A 7 -27.15 -25.95 13.34
CA PRO A 7 -25.69 -25.93 13.21
C PRO A 7 -25.18 -25.04 12.06
N THR A 8 -25.92 -23.99 11.66
CA THR A 8 -25.61 -23.19 10.46
C THR A 8 -25.48 -21.69 10.74
N GLU A 9 -24.74 -21.30 11.77
CA GLU A 9 -24.49 -19.88 12.09
C GLU A 9 -23.00 -19.49 12.20
N ASP A 10 -22.08 -20.34 11.77
CA ASP A 10 -20.68 -19.94 11.65
C ASP A 10 -20.37 -19.60 10.18
N GLY A 11 -20.08 -18.33 9.90
CA GLY A 11 -19.55 -17.90 8.61
C GLY A 11 -18.25 -18.63 8.25
N PRO A 12 -17.75 -18.49 7.01
CA PRO A 12 -16.58 -19.24 6.57
C PRO A 12 -15.38 -18.98 7.49
N ALA A 13 -14.77 -20.07 7.96
CA ALA A 13 -13.60 -19.99 8.81
C ALA A 13 -12.38 -19.56 7.99
N SER A 14 -11.34 -19.00 8.62
CA SER A 14 -10.09 -18.65 7.92
C SER A 14 -9.48 -19.85 7.19
N SER A 15 -9.73 -21.08 7.66
CA SER A 15 -9.28 -22.32 7.02
C SER A 15 -9.93 -22.57 5.66
N ASP A 16 -11.14 -22.05 5.44
CA ASP A 16 -11.89 -22.24 4.19
C ASP A 16 -11.27 -21.46 3.02
N PHE A 17 -10.37 -20.52 3.33
CA PHE A 17 -9.62 -19.71 2.36
C PHE A 17 -8.15 -20.14 2.23
N ASN A 18 -7.74 -21.23 2.90
CA ASN A 18 -6.38 -21.75 2.77
C ASN A 18 -6.20 -22.51 1.45
N TYR A 19 -5.05 -22.28 0.81
CA TYR A 19 -4.61 -23.03 -0.35
C TYR A 19 -3.09 -23.19 -0.31
N GLU A 20 -2.56 -24.17 -1.02
CA GLU A 20 -1.12 -24.34 -1.18
C GLU A 20 -0.59 -23.26 -2.12
N LEU A 21 0.24 -22.36 -1.60
CA LEU A 21 0.97 -21.35 -2.38
C LEU A 21 2.48 -21.61 -2.26
N PRO A 22 3.08 -22.31 -3.24
CA PRO A 22 4.54 -22.44 -3.32
C PRO A 22 5.22 -21.07 -3.33
N GLN A 23 6.28 -20.91 -2.52
CA GLN A 23 6.96 -19.62 -2.35
C GLN A 23 7.58 -19.10 -3.65
N ASP A 24 8.03 -20.00 -4.53
CA ASP A 24 8.59 -19.70 -5.85
C ASP A 24 7.55 -19.13 -6.84
N LEU A 25 6.25 -19.27 -6.54
CA LEU A 25 5.18 -18.62 -7.31
C LEU A 25 4.85 -17.20 -6.82
N ILE A 26 5.47 -16.73 -5.72
CA ILE A 26 5.36 -15.34 -5.25
C ILE A 26 6.41 -14.49 -5.97
N ALA A 27 5.96 -13.66 -6.91
CA ALA A 27 6.83 -12.84 -7.73
C ALA A 27 7.66 -11.84 -6.89
N GLN A 28 8.99 -11.93 -7.01
CA GLN A 28 9.95 -11.00 -6.36
C GLN A 28 10.28 -9.77 -7.23
N SER A 29 9.99 -9.86 -8.53
CA SER A 29 10.17 -8.79 -9.51
C SER A 29 8.97 -8.77 -10.46
N PRO A 30 8.50 -7.59 -10.89
CA PRO A 30 7.44 -7.50 -11.88
C PRO A 30 7.91 -8.04 -13.24
N ALA A 31 6.96 -8.40 -14.11
CA ALA A 31 7.27 -8.71 -15.50
C ALA A 31 7.93 -7.52 -16.21
N ALA A 32 8.84 -7.80 -17.16
CA ALA A 32 9.56 -6.77 -17.92
C ALA A 32 8.60 -5.73 -18.54
N LYS A 33 7.50 -6.20 -19.14
CA LYS A 33 6.38 -5.39 -19.61
C LYS A 33 5.21 -5.50 -18.62
N ARG A 34 4.64 -4.36 -18.19
CA ARG A 34 3.52 -4.30 -17.22
C ARG A 34 2.35 -5.19 -17.63
N ASP A 35 1.91 -5.03 -18.88
CA ASP A 35 0.78 -5.76 -19.49
C ASP A 35 1.11 -7.18 -19.99
N GLY A 36 2.36 -7.61 -19.81
CA GLY A 36 2.82 -8.96 -20.17
C GLY A 36 2.48 -10.01 -19.11
N SER A 37 1.89 -9.59 -18.00
CA SER A 37 1.46 -10.49 -16.92
C SER A 37 0.28 -11.35 -17.38
N ARG A 38 0.22 -12.59 -16.87
CA ARG A 38 -0.92 -13.50 -17.11
C ARG A 38 -2.17 -12.96 -16.44
N MET A 39 -3.31 -13.14 -17.09
CA MET A 39 -4.64 -12.82 -16.57
C MET A 39 -5.48 -14.10 -16.57
N MET A 40 -6.07 -14.44 -15.44
CA MET A 40 -7.03 -15.55 -15.33
C MET A 40 -8.44 -14.98 -15.40
N ARG A 41 -9.24 -15.45 -16.37
CA ARG A 41 -10.63 -15.06 -16.53
C ARG A 41 -11.53 -16.11 -15.92
N VAL A 42 -12.39 -15.69 -14.99
CA VAL A 42 -13.33 -16.56 -14.28
C VAL A 42 -14.74 -16.06 -14.55
N HIS A 43 -15.61 -16.92 -15.08
CA HIS A 43 -17.02 -16.59 -15.30
C HIS A 43 -17.82 -16.92 -14.04
N ARG A 44 -18.38 -15.90 -13.38
CA ARG A 44 -19.10 -16.09 -12.10
C ARG A 44 -20.36 -16.94 -12.24
N GLU A 45 -21.11 -16.76 -13.32
CA GLU A 45 -22.41 -17.42 -13.55
C GLU A 45 -22.30 -18.76 -14.26
N ARG A 46 -21.17 -19.04 -14.90
CA ARG A 46 -20.96 -20.25 -15.69
C ARG A 46 -19.99 -21.14 -14.95
N ALA A 47 -20.37 -22.39 -14.69
CA ALA A 47 -19.48 -23.42 -14.16
C ALA A 47 -18.48 -23.92 -15.24
N VAL A 48 -17.76 -22.99 -15.86
CA VAL A 48 -16.71 -23.27 -16.85
C VAL A 48 -15.34 -23.15 -16.22
N ARG A 49 -14.36 -23.84 -16.80
CA ARG A 49 -12.96 -23.72 -16.36
C ARG A 49 -12.47 -22.28 -16.57
N PRO A 50 -11.63 -21.75 -15.66
CA PRO A 50 -10.97 -20.47 -15.89
C PRO A 50 -10.17 -20.47 -17.19
N GLU A 51 -10.23 -19.34 -17.90
CA GLU A 51 -9.52 -19.15 -19.16
C GLU A 51 -8.22 -18.35 -18.92
N ALA A 52 -7.15 -18.75 -19.59
CA ALA A 52 -5.88 -18.03 -19.55
C ALA A 52 -5.86 -16.94 -20.62
N SER A 53 -5.39 -15.74 -20.24
CA SER A 53 -5.16 -14.61 -21.13
C SER A 53 -3.94 -13.81 -20.63
N LEU A 54 -3.70 -12.65 -21.24
CA LEU A 54 -2.70 -11.67 -20.82
C LEU A 54 -3.41 -10.36 -20.45
N VAL A 55 -2.83 -9.57 -19.55
CA VAL A 55 -3.42 -8.28 -19.14
C VAL A 55 -3.56 -7.31 -20.32
N ARG A 56 -2.64 -7.34 -21.30
CA ARG A 56 -2.77 -6.56 -22.54
C ARG A 56 -4.09 -6.77 -23.30
N SER A 57 -4.73 -7.92 -23.14
CA SER A 57 -6.01 -8.26 -23.77
C SER A 57 -7.21 -7.83 -22.93
N LEU A 58 -7.01 -7.11 -21.81
CA LEU A 58 -8.10 -6.67 -20.94
C LEU A 58 -9.20 -5.94 -21.72
N ALA A 59 -8.82 -5.03 -22.60
CA ALA A 59 -9.76 -4.26 -23.41
C ALA A 59 -10.60 -5.15 -24.34
N ASP A 60 -10.12 -6.32 -24.76
CA ASP A 60 -10.86 -7.24 -25.64
C ASP A 60 -12.12 -7.78 -24.96
N TYR A 61 -12.16 -7.79 -23.64
CA TYR A 61 -13.24 -8.37 -22.83
C TYR A 61 -14.24 -7.36 -22.28
N LEU A 62 -14.09 -6.09 -22.66
CA LEU A 62 -15.01 -5.01 -22.31
C LEU A 62 -15.78 -4.55 -23.55
N GLU A 63 -17.03 -4.16 -23.34
CA GLU A 63 -17.98 -3.74 -24.36
C GLU A 63 -18.27 -2.24 -24.24
N GLN A 64 -18.80 -1.66 -25.32
CA GLN A 64 -19.22 -0.26 -25.32
C GLN A 64 -20.19 0.01 -24.16
N GLY A 65 -19.94 1.08 -23.41
CA GLY A 65 -20.73 1.45 -22.24
C GLY A 65 -20.27 0.83 -20.92
N ASP A 66 -19.28 -0.09 -20.93
CA ASP A 66 -18.61 -0.51 -19.71
C ASP A 66 -17.80 0.63 -19.08
N LEU A 67 -17.55 0.54 -17.76
CA LEU A 67 -16.77 1.52 -17.01
C LEU A 67 -15.63 0.85 -16.24
N LEU A 68 -14.39 1.24 -16.54
CA LEU A 68 -13.21 0.86 -15.77
C LEU A 68 -12.94 1.91 -14.68
N VAL A 69 -13.18 1.57 -13.42
CA VAL A 69 -12.85 2.43 -12.27
C VAL A 69 -11.44 2.13 -11.77
N ARG A 70 -10.58 3.16 -11.66
CA ARG A 70 -9.18 3.01 -11.22
C ARG A 70 -8.83 3.89 -10.02
N ASN A 71 -8.02 3.36 -9.10
CA ASN A 71 -7.48 4.14 -7.98
C ASN A 71 -6.23 4.92 -8.41
N ARG A 72 -6.29 6.25 -8.46
CA ARG A 72 -5.19 7.13 -8.88
C ARG A 72 -4.23 7.53 -7.76
N THR A 73 -4.29 6.86 -6.61
CA THR A 73 -3.37 7.16 -5.51
C THR A 73 -1.90 6.97 -5.90
N ARG A 74 -1.06 7.83 -5.35
CA ARG A 74 0.39 7.87 -5.53
C ARG A 74 1.07 7.51 -4.22
N VAL A 75 1.98 6.54 -4.33
CA VAL A 75 2.83 6.07 -3.25
C VAL A 75 3.99 7.04 -3.09
N PHE A 76 4.20 7.50 -1.87
CA PHE A 76 5.38 8.30 -1.52
C PHE A 76 6.41 7.42 -0.82
N PRO A 77 7.70 7.78 -0.83
CA PRO A 77 8.77 7.04 -0.15
C PRO A 77 8.67 7.22 1.38
N ALA A 78 7.68 6.55 1.96
CA ALA A 78 7.24 6.74 3.32
C ALA A 78 8.16 6.07 4.37
N ARG A 79 9.11 5.23 3.94
CA ARG A 79 10.04 4.55 4.85
C ARG A 79 11.25 5.44 5.11
N LEU A 80 11.33 5.97 6.33
CA LEU A 80 12.45 6.75 6.83
C LEU A 80 13.36 5.88 7.69
N ARG A 81 14.67 5.92 7.40
CA ARG A 81 15.70 5.36 8.29
C ARG A 81 16.31 6.47 9.13
N GLY A 82 16.57 6.17 10.39
CA GLY A 82 17.08 7.17 11.32
C GLY A 82 17.65 6.57 12.59
N GLN A 83 17.87 7.45 13.56
CA GLN A 83 18.44 7.13 14.85
C GLN A 83 17.70 7.85 15.98
N ARG A 84 17.69 7.23 17.16
CA ARG A 84 17.16 7.81 18.39
C ARG A 84 18.16 8.80 19.00
N LEU A 85 17.67 9.92 19.52
CA LEU A 85 18.47 10.97 20.15
C LEU A 85 18.06 11.25 21.61
N PRO A 86 19.00 11.30 22.57
CA PRO A 86 20.43 10.97 22.42
C PRO A 86 20.64 9.43 22.36
N GLY A 87 21.77 8.99 21.80
CA GLY A 87 22.25 7.61 21.91
C GLY A 87 22.38 6.80 20.60
N GLY A 88 21.96 7.34 19.46
CA GLY A 88 22.31 6.84 18.11
C GLY A 88 21.71 5.48 17.71
N GLY A 89 20.86 4.87 18.54
CA GLY A 89 20.30 3.56 18.22
C GLY A 89 19.33 3.63 17.03
N ALA A 90 19.56 2.78 16.02
CA ALA A 90 18.79 2.75 14.77
C ALA A 90 17.27 2.58 14.97
N VAL A 91 16.51 3.25 14.10
CA VAL A 91 15.05 3.15 13.99
C VAL A 91 14.64 3.26 12.52
N GLU A 92 13.69 2.43 12.12
CA GLU A 92 12.94 2.56 10.87
C GLU A 92 11.54 3.07 11.21
N VAL A 93 11.06 4.06 10.46
CA VAL A 93 9.71 4.61 10.57
C VAL A 93 9.05 4.52 9.21
N LEU A 94 7.85 3.95 9.15
CA LEU A 94 6.97 3.99 7.98
C LEU A 94 5.88 5.02 8.27
N LEU A 95 5.98 6.21 7.67
CA LEU A 95 4.93 7.24 7.71
C LEU A 95 3.66 6.67 7.08
N LEU A 96 2.50 6.97 7.65
CA LEU A 96 1.21 6.49 7.13
C LEU A 96 0.36 7.64 6.63
N GLN A 97 -0.02 8.55 7.52
CA GLN A 97 -0.89 9.67 7.22
C GLN A 97 -0.67 10.82 8.21
N ALA A 98 -1.00 12.04 7.78
CA ALA A 98 -1.13 13.17 8.69
C ALA A 98 -2.33 12.94 9.63
N SER A 99 -2.20 13.40 10.88
CA SER A 99 -3.23 13.29 11.91
C SER A 99 -3.53 14.69 12.47
N PRO A 100 -4.12 15.59 11.65
CA PRO A 100 -4.35 17.00 12.03
C PRO A 100 -5.29 17.14 13.23
N ASP A 101 -6.17 16.15 13.45
CA ASP A 101 -7.02 16.01 14.63
C ASP A 101 -6.21 15.87 15.93
N GLN A 102 -5.00 15.32 15.85
CA GLN A 102 -4.06 15.23 16.96
C GLN A 102 -3.15 16.48 16.99
N GLY A 103 -2.91 17.15 15.88
CA GLY A 103 -2.19 18.42 15.79
C GLY A 103 -1.69 18.69 14.36
N PRO A 104 -1.47 19.94 13.97
CA PRO A 104 -1.20 20.32 12.57
C PRO A 104 0.06 19.65 11.98
N ASP A 105 1.08 19.40 12.79
CA ASP A 105 2.34 18.76 12.37
C ASP A 105 2.46 17.30 12.85
N CYS A 106 1.34 16.69 13.27
CA CYS A 106 1.30 15.34 13.80
C CYS A 106 1.11 14.30 12.68
N TRP A 107 1.92 13.24 12.71
CA TRP A 107 1.87 12.15 11.76
C TRP A 107 1.72 10.81 12.46
N GLN A 108 0.90 9.94 11.90
CA GLN A 108 0.80 8.55 12.29
C GLN A 108 1.82 7.71 11.51
N ALA A 109 2.45 6.75 12.18
CA ALA A 109 3.47 5.88 11.59
C ALA A 109 3.52 4.49 12.23
N LEU A 110 4.18 3.54 11.54
CA LEU A 110 4.72 2.33 12.14
C LEU A 110 6.22 2.51 12.42
N ALA A 111 6.77 1.78 13.40
CA ALA A 111 8.20 1.83 13.67
C ALA A 111 8.81 0.48 14.02
N LYS A 112 10.08 0.30 13.68
CA LYS A 112 10.89 -0.86 14.04
C LYS A 112 12.25 -0.40 14.59
N PRO A 113 12.63 -0.79 15.83
CA PRO A 113 11.86 -1.52 16.83
C PRO A 113 10.96 -0.58 17.69
N LEU A 114 9.63 -0.67 17.55
CA LEU A 114 8.66 0.14 18.31
C LEU A 114 8.84 0.03 19.84
N LYS A 115 9.11 -1.18 20.35
CA LYS A 115 9.27 -1.45 21.80
C LYS A 115 10.41 -0.67 22.46
N ARG A 116 11.36 -0.13 21.67
CA ARG A 116 12.50 0.65 22.16
C ARG A 116 12.28 2.18 22.12
N LEU A 117 11.12 2.62 21.64
CA LEU A 117 10.72 4.02 21.59
C LEU A 117 9.93 4.41 22.85
N ARG A 118 10.00 5.67 23.23
CA ARG A 118 9.30 6.26 24.37
C ARG A 118 8.72 7.62 23.96
N PRO A 119 7.62 8.08 24.58
CA PRO A 119 7.18 9.47 24.45
C PRO A 119 8.32 10.46 24.72
N GLU A 120 8.29 11.61 24.08
CA GLU A 120 9.30 12.67 24.09
C GLU A 120 10.66 12.31 23.46
N GLN A 121 10.87 11.06 23.04
CA GLN A 121 12.08 10.65 22.34
C GLN A 121 12.21 11.41 21.01
N LYS A 122 13.36 12.04 20.79
CA LYS A 122 13.70 12.62 19.48
C LYS A 122 14.23 11.55 18.53
N LEU A 123 13.77 11.59 17.30
CA LEU A 123 14.26 10.78 16.18
C LEU A 123 14.85 11.72 15.13
N SER A 124 15.98 11.33 14.57
CA SER A 124 16.64 12.04 13.48
C SER A 124 16.71 11.10 12.28
N PHE A 125 16.19 11.56 11.15
CA PHE A 125 16.16 10.84 9.89
C PHE A 125 17.10 11.54 8.91
N SER A 126 18.05 10.78 8.39
CA SER A 126 18.99 11.21 7.36
C SER A 126 18.84 10.27 6.18
N GLY A 127 18.86 10.82 4.97
CA GLY A 127 18.65 10.05 3.76
C GLY A 127 19.84 9.11 3.50
N GLY A 128 19.59 8.02 2.78
CA GLY A 128 20.65 7.20 2.19
C GLY A 128 21.31 7.84 0.96
N GLY A 129 20.79 8.97 0.48
CA GLY A 129 21.32 9.74 -0.66
C GLY A 129 22.30 10.86 -0.26
N SER A 130 23.05 11.35 -1.23
CA SER A 130 24.15 12.32 -1.09
C SER A 130 23.74 13.71 -0.58
N ASP A 131 22.43 14.02 -0.58
CA ASP A 131 21.91 15.31 -0.09
C ASP A 131 21.76 15.24 1.43
N GLY A 132 22.78 15.73 2.15
CA GLY A 132 22.96 15.69 3.61
C GLY A 132 21.92 16.43 4.47
N GLY A 133 20.66 16.52 4.04
CA GLY A 133 19.58 17.05 4.86
C GLY A 133 19.10 16.03 5.89
N THR A 134 18.74 16.54 7.06
CA THR A 134 18.19 15.77 8.17
C THR A 134 16.83 16.33 8.53
N ILE A 135 15.88 15.48 8.88
CA ILE A 135 14.64 15.89 9.54
C ILE A 135 14.56 15.26 10.92
N GLU A 136 14.03 16.00 11.89
CA GLU A 136 13.79 15.48 13.22
C GLU A 136 12.29 15.42 13.49
N ALA A 137 11.91 14.41 14.28
CA ALA A 137 10.57 14.32 14.84
C ALA A 137 10.64 13.90 16.30
N ARG A 138 9.65 14.31 17.09
CA ARG A 138 9.50 13.90 18.48
C ARG A 138 8.39 12.88 18.59
N VAL A 139 8.62 11.78 19.32
CA VAL A 139 7.58 10.81 19.63
C VAL A 139 6.55 11.45 20.56
N ARG A 140 5.35 11.69 20.04
CA ARG A 140 4.22 12.18 20.83
C ARG A 140 3.63 11.06 21.67
N ALA A 141 3.28 9.95 21.03
CA ALA A 141 2.59 8.84 21.70
C ALA A 141 2.83 7.51 20.98
N ILE A 142 2.65 6.42 21.73
CA ILE A 142 2.63 5.05 21.20
C ILE A 142 1.34 4.41 21.69
N ARG A 143 0.44 4.00 20.78
CA ARG A 143 -0.87 3.42 21.12
C ARG A 143 -1.24 2.37 20.08
N ASN A 144 -1.75 1.22 20.51
CA ASN A 144 -2.23 0.16 19.60
C ASN A 144 -1.22 -0.29 18.52
N GLY A 145 0.09 -0.21 18.81
CA GLY A 145 1.13 -0.56 17.85
C GLY A 145 1.51 0.53 16.85
N TYR A 146 0.90 1.71 16.94
CA TYR A 146 1.19 2.91 16.17
C TYR A 146 2.08 3.88 16.93
N LEU A 147 2.84 4.64 16.16
CA LEU A 147 3.68 5.76 16.60
C LEU A 147 3.05 7.06 16.10
N TRP A 148 2.87 8.03 16.99
CA TRP A 148 2.55 9.42 16.61
C TRP A 148 3.79 10.28 16.76
N LEU A 149 4.08 11.05 15.73
CA LEU A 149 5.27 11.88 15.60
C LEU A 149 4.86 13.34 15.44
N ASP A 150 5.46 14.22 16.23
CA ASP A 150 5.43 15.67 16.02
C ASP A 150 6.64 16.08 15.20
N PHE A 151 6.41 16.63 14.02
CA PHE A 151 7.44 17.37 13.28
C PHE A 151 7.48 18.84 13.73
N ALA A 152 8.55 19.55 13.38
CA ALA A 152 8.63 20.98 13.65
C ALA A 152 7.55 21.73 12.86
N PRO A 153 6.96 22.81 13.42
CA PRO A 153 5.95 23.60 12.71
C PRO A 153 6.40 24.04 11.32
N GLY A 154 5.55 23.79 10.32
CA GLY A 154 5.83 24.13 8.93
C GLY A 154 6.76 23.15 8.20
N THR A 155 7.04 21.98 8.79
CA THR A 155 7.78 20.92 8.08
C THR A 155 6.93 20.34 6.97
N GLU A 156 7.40 20.43 5.73
CA GLU A 156 6.79 19.73 4.59
C GLU A 156 7.19 18.24 4.63
N VAL A 157 6.49 17.46 5.46
CA VAL A 157 6.86 16.05 5.74
C VAL A 157 6.89 15.20 4.46
N LEU A 158 5.93 15.38 3.55
CA LEU A 158 5.91 14.67 2.27
C LEU A 158 7.12 15.02 1.39
N ALA A 159 7.49 16.31 1.29
CA ALA A 159 8.66 16.73 0.53
C ALA A 159 9.96 16.20 1.16
N CYS A 160 10.02 16.14 2.48
CA CYS A 160 11.15 15.55 3.19
C CYS A 160 11.22 14.03 2.99
N ALA A 161 10.09 13.33 3.00
CA ALA A 161 10.02 11.91 2.67
C ALA A 161 10.49 11.66 1.23
N GLU A 162 10.05 12.47 0.26
CA GLU A 162 10.46 12.36 -1.15
C GLU A 162 11.98 12.39 -1.36
N ARG A 163 12.68 13.16 -0.51
CA ARG A 163 14.13 13.33 -0.52
C ARG A 163 14.89 12.30 0.31
N LEU A 164 14.36 11.92 1.46
CA LEU A 164 15.10 11.13 2.47
C LEU A 164 14.65 9.67 2.58
N GLY A 165 13.45 9.36 2.10
CA GLY A 165 12.81 8.08 2.30
C GLY A 165 13.08 7.05 1.20
N GLU A 166 12.66 5.84 1.50
CA GLU A 166 12.65 4.68 0.62
C GLU A 166 11.21 4.34 0.23
N ILE A 167 10.99 3.86 -1.01
CA ILE A 167 9.69 3.35 -1.42
C ILE A 167 9.35 2.11 -0.54
N PRO A 168 8.20 2.11 0.15
CA PRO A 168 7.87 1.04 1.07
C PRO A 168 7.34 -0.18 0.29
N LEU A 169 8.25 -1.10 -0.07
CA LEU A 169 7.83 -2.36 -0.67
C LEU A 169 7.14 -3.27 0.37
N PRO A 170 6.10 -4.02 -0.03
CA PRO A 170 5.47 -5.03 0.81
C PRO A 170 6.49 -6.01 1.41
N PRO A 171 6.26 -6.52 2.63
CA PRO A 171 7.25 -7.30 3.36
C PRO A 171 7.65 -8.63 2.69
N TYR A 172 6.82 -9.15 1.78
CA TYR A 172 7.10 -10.37 1.01
C TYR A 172 8.02 -10.14 -0.20
N ILE A 173 8.29 -8.88 -0.58
CA ILE A 173 9.25 -8.54 -1.62
C ILE A 173 10.61 -8.32 -0.95
N GLU A 174 11.52 -9.27 -1.15
CA GLU A 174 12.83 -9.23 -0.52
C GLU A 174 13.76 -8.25 -1.23
N ARG A 175 14.24 -7.25 -0.47
CA ARG A 175 15.26 -6.28 -0.88
C ARG A 175 16.26 -6.06 0.27
N PRO A 176 17.21 -6.98 0.49
CA PRO A 176 18.18 -6.88 1.60
C PRO A 176 18.98 -5.58 1.58
N GLU A 177 19.31 -5.09 0.39
CA GLU A 177 20.08 -3.85 0.17
C GLU A 177 19.20 -2.59 0.09
N GLY A 178 17.89 -2.73 0.28
CA GLY A 178 16.92 -1.66 0.08
C GLY A 178 16.34 -1.61 -1.34
N PRO A 179 15.26 -0.82 -1.55
CA PRO A 179 14.61 -0.73 -2.84
C PRO A 179 15.48 0.00 -3.87
N THR A 180 15.41 -0.48 -5.11
CA THR A 180 16.14 0.09 -6.25
C THR A 180 15.42 1.30 -6.87
N PRO A 181 16.08 2.09 -7.72
CA PRO A 181 15.40 3.11 -8.52
C PRO A 181 14.28 2.55 -9.40
N GLU A 182 14.44 1.32 -9.91
CA GLU A 182 13.40 0.62 -10.66
C GLU A 182 12.20 0.29 -9.76
N ASP A 183 12.42 -0.18 -8.53
CA ASP A 183 11.33 -0.42 -7.57
C ASP A 183 10.53 0.87 -7.32
N ARG A 184 11.21 2.02 -7.16
CA ARG A 184 10.54 3.33 -7.01
C ARG A 184 9.70 3.69 -8.24
N ALA A 185 10.18 3.40 -9.45
CA ALA A 185 9.45 3.70 -10.68
C ALA A 185 8.32 2.70 -10.99
N ARG A 186 8.51 1.42 -10.64
CA ARG A 186 7.60 0.32 -11.00
C ARG A 186 6.53 0.06 -9.95
N TYR A 187 6.78 0.37 -8.68
CA TYR A 187 5.81 0.30 -7.60
C TYR A 187 4.85 1.51 -7.59
N GLN A 188 4.36 1.85 -8.78
CA GLN A 188 3.43 2.93 -9.04
C GLN A 188 2.64 2.62 -10.31
N THR A 189 1.34 2.93 -10.31
CA THR A 189 0.50 2.93 -11.52
C THR A 189 0.88 4.11 -12.43
N ILE A 190 0.72 3.95 -13.74
CA ILE A 190 1.14 5.00 -14.71
C ILE A 190 0.29 6.27 -14.63
N TYR A 191 -0.90 6.16 -14.05
CA TYR A 191 -1.90 7.23 -13.91
C TYR A 191 -1.97 7.79 -12.48
N ALA A 192 -0.95 7.53 -11.65
CA ALA A 192 -0.95 7.98 -10.26
C ALA A 192 -0.66 9.47 -10.11
N SER A 193 -1.55 10.18 -9.44
CA SER A 193 -1.49 11.64 -9.26
C SER A 193 -1.64 12.08 -7.80
N ASP A 194 -2.42 11.35 -6.99
CA ASP A 194 -2.82 11.82 -5.65
C ASP A 194 -1.94 11.23 -4.54
N THR A 195 -0.99 12.03 -4.03
CA THR A 195 0.05 11.57 -3.10
C THR A 195 -0.49 11.39 -1.69
N GLY A 196 -0.36 10.17 -1.16
CA GLY A 196 -0.75 9.90 0.23
C GLY A 196 -0.79 8.42 0.61
N SER A 197 -0.61 7.51 -0.35
CA SER A 197 -0.61 6.08 -0.06
C SER A 197 0.77 5.56 0.34
N VAL A 198 0.80 4.51 1.16
CA VAL A 198 2.02 3.75 1.47
C VAL A 198 2.11 2.43 0.72
N ALA A 199 1.07 2.07 -0.04
CA ALA A 199 1.07 0.89 -0.88
C ALA A 199 0.40 1.19 -2.23
N ALA A 200 0.92 0.58 -3.29
CA ALA A 200 0.38 0.77 -4.62
C ALA A 200 -0.89 -0.07 -4.83
N PRO A 201 -1.89 0.41 -5.61
CA PRO A 201 -2.97 -0.42 -6.14
C PRO A 201 -2.40 -1.49 -7.07
N THR A 202 -2.15 -2.69 -6.55
CA THR A 202 -1.31 -3.71 -7.20
C THR A 202 -1.88 -4.19 -8.53
N ALA A 203 -3.21 -4.35 -8.65
CA ALA A 203 -3.86 -4.71 -9.91
C ALA A 203 -3.65 -3.62 -11.00
N GLY A 204 -3.63 -2.34 -10.59
CA GLY A 204 -3.39 -1.22 -11.50
C GLY A 204 -1.96 -1.15 -12.05
N LEU A 205 -0.99 -1.81 -11.40
CA LEU A 205 0.42 -1.81 -11.83
C LEU A 205 0.63 -2.44 -13.22
N HIS A 206 -0.33 -3.26 -13.67
CA HIS A 206 -0.29 -3.96 -14.94
C HIS A 206 -0.82 -3.14 -16.12
N LEU A 207 -1.57 -2.06 -15.84
CA LEU A 207 -2.19 -1.24 -16.89
C LEU A 207 -1.15 -0.36 -17.59
N THR A 208 -1.34 -0.18 -18.89
CA THR A 208 -0.45 0.57 -19.79
C THR A 208 -1.26 1.57 -20.61
N GLU A 209 -0.60 2.58 -21.18
CA GLU A 209 -1.26 3.55 -22.07
C GLU A 209 -1.94 2.85 -23.25
N ALA A 210 -1.29 1.82 -23.82
CA ALA A 210 -1.86 1.01 -24.90
C ALA A 210 -3.19 0.33 -24.52
N ILE A 211 -3.37 -0.07 -23.24
CA ILE A 211 -4.66 -0.59 -22.76
C ILE A 211 -5.69 0.55 -22.73
N PHE A 212 -5.35 1.72 -22.19
CA PHE A 212 -6.28 2.86 -22.14
C PHE A 212 -6.67 3.37 -23.53
N GLU A 213 -5.74 3.41 -24.48
CA GLU A 213 -6.01 3.70 -25.88
C GLU A 213 -6.99 2.68 -26.49
N SER A 214 -6.80 1.39 -26.19
CA SER A 214 -7.70 0.33 -26.67
C SER A 214 -9.09 0.42 -26.06
N LEU A 215 -9.22 0.84 -24.79
CA LEU A 215 -10.51 1.08 -24.14
C LEU A 215 -11.24 2.27 -24.78
N ALA A 216 -10.53 3.37 -25.05
CA ALA A 216 -11.08 4.54 -25.70
C ALA A 216 -11.60 4.23 -27.12
N LEU A 217 -10.87 3.43 -27.89
CA LEU A 217 -11.31 2.98 -29.23
C LEU A 217 -12.59 2.14 -29.20
N LYS A 218 -12.90 1.50 -28.07
CA LYS A 218 -14.10 0.68 -27.86
C LYS A 218 -15.24 1.43 -27.16
N ASP A 219 -15.08 2.72 -26.90
CA ASP A 219 -16.04 3.54 -26.15
C ASP A 219 -16.36 2.95 -24.75
N VAL A 220 -15.29 2.48 -24.09
CA VAL A 220 -15.30 2.05 -22.68
C VAL A 220 -14.89 3.25 -21.83
N GLY A 221 -15.72 3.59 -20.83
CA GLY A 221 -15.45 4.67 -19.90
C GLY A 221 -14.29 4.35 -18.97
N VAL A 222 -13.58 5.39 -18.51
CA VAL A 222 -12.59 5.29 -17.42
C VAL A 222 -12.92 6.34 -16.38
N ALA A 223 -13.15 5.91 -15.14
CA ALA A 223 -13.39 6.79 -14.01
C ALA A 223 -12.34 6.60 -12.91
N GLU A 224 -12.15 7.61 -12.08
CA GLU A 224 -11.06 7.63 -11.10
C GLU A 224 -11.58 7.79 -9.68
N VAL A 225 -10.97 7.04 -8.76
CA VAL A 225 -11.16 7.23 -7.32
C VAL A 225 -9.80 7.41 -6.65
N VAL A 226 -9.80 7.92 -5.43
CA VAL A 226 -8.61 7.91 -4.57
C VAL A 226 -8.91 7.03 -3.37
N LEU A 227 -8.02 6.08 -3.08
CA LEU A 227 -8.00 5.32 -1.84
C LEU A 227 -6.55 5.28 -1.36
N HIS A 228 -6.27 5.96 -0.25
CA HIS A 228 -4.95 5.87 0.39
C HIS A 228 -4.88 4.57 1.17
N VAL A 229 -4.08 3.64 0.65
CA VAL A 229 -3.92 2.31 1.27
C VAL A 229 -3.03 2.46 2.49
N GLY A 230 -3.56 2.03 3.64
CA GLY A 230 -2.95 2.23 4.95
C GLY A 230 -2.00 1.11 5.39
N ALA A 231 -1.85 0.98 6.72
CA ALA A 231 -0.88 0.10 7.37
C ALA A 231 -1.15 -1.40 7.18
N ALA A 232 -2.36 -1.81 6.78
CA ALA A 232 -2.80 -3.20 6.70
C ALA A 232 -1.82 -4.09 5.90
N THR A 233 -1.31 -3.60 4.76
CA THR A 233 -0.33 -4.31 3.91
C THR A 233 1.01 -4.60 4.63
N PHE A 234 1.38 -3.77 5.61
CA PHE A 234 2.63 -3.89 6.36
C PHE A 234 2.47 -4.62 7.72
N LEU A 235 1.22 -4.84 8.15
CA LEU A 235 0.88 -5.52 9.40
C LEU A 235 0.56 -7.01 9.21
N SER A 236 0.09 -7.40 8.02
CA SER A 236 -0.43 -8.73 7.67
C SER A 236 0.62 -9.86 7.67
N GLY A 237 1.91 -9.54 7.80
CA GLY A 237 3.00 -10.51 7.96
C GLY A 237 3.37 -10.86 9.41
N GLN A 238 2.69 -10.31 10.43
CA GLN A 238 2.99 -10.61 11.83
C GLN A 238 1.98 -11.61 12.42
N PRO A 239 2.42 -12.82 12.87
CA PRO A 239 1.52 -13.75 13.52
C PRO A 239 0.90 -13.12 14.78
N GLY A 240 -0.43 -13.18 14.88
CA GLY A 240 -1.18 -12.70 16.06
C GLY A 240 -1.66 -11.25 16.03
N ARG A 241 -1.60 -10.54 14.89
CA ARG A 241 -2.10 -9.15 14.76
C ARG A 241 -3.34 -8.96 13.88
N GLY A 242 -4.05 -10.03 13.57
CA GLY A 242 -5.42 -9.93 13.07
C GLY A 242 -6.36 -9.65 14.22
N SER A 243 -6.45 -8.41 14.71
CA SER A 243 -7.73 -8.01 15.31
C SER A 243 -8.75 -8.19 14.19
N GLY A 244 -9.83 -8.93 14.38
CA GLY A 244 -10.89 -9.10 13.38
C GLY A 244 -11.57 -7.79 12.93
N THR A 245 -11.01 -6.64 13.29
CA THR A 245 -11.36 -5.30 12.87
C THR A 245 -10.41 -4.87 11.74
N VAL A 246 -10.98 -4.70 10.55
CA VAL A 246 -10.28 -4.08 9.41
C VAL A 246 -10.05 -2.60 9.76
N GLU A 247 -8.84 -2.12 9.52
CA GLU A 247 -8.54 -0.71 9.73
C GLU A 247 -9.23 0.15 8.69
N PRO A 248 -9.78 1.31 9.08
CA PRO A 248 -10.44 2.19 8.14
C PRO A 248 -9.41 2.73 7.13
N GLU A 249 -9.82 2.76 5.87
CA GLU A 249 -9.06 3.41 4.79
C GLU A 249 -9.82 4.66 4.34
N THR A 250 -9.09 5.71 4.02
CA THR A 250 -9.67 6.96 3.53
C THR A 250 -9.76 6.94 2.01
N TYR A 251 -10.94 7.26 1.50
CA TYR A 251 -11.21 7.33 0.07
C TYR A 251 -11.90 8.63 -0.33
N PHE A 252 -11.80 8.97 -1.61
CA PHE A 252 -12.47 10.09 -2.25
C PHE A 252 -12.97 9.66 -3.63
N VAL A 253 -14.22 10.01 -3.93
CA VAL A 253 -14.87 9.77 -5.22
C VAL A 253 -15.24 11.14 -5.80
N PRO A 254 -14.54 11.61 -6.84
CA PRO A 254 -14.87 12.85 -7.55
C PRO A 254 -16.31 12.85 -8.09
N GLU A 255 -16.96 14.02 -8.22
CA GLU A 255 -18.34 14.13 -8.72
C GLU A 255 -18.48 13.69 -10.18
N GLU A 256 -17.40 13.76 -10.96
CA GLU A 256 -17.32 13.35 -12.36
C GLU A 256 -17.16 11.82 -12.57
N THR A 257 -17.04 11.04 -11.49
CA THR A 257 -16.86 9.58 -11.51
C THR A 257 -18.16 8.87 -11.87
#